data_AF-A0A3D5G6I2-F1
#
_entry.id   AF-A0A3D5G6I2-F1
#
_cell.length_a   1.000
_cell.length_b   1.000
_cell.length_c   1.000
_cell.angle_alpha   90.00
_cell.angle_beta   90.00
_cell.angle_gamma   90.00
#
_symmetry.space_group_name_H-M   'P 1'
#
loop_
_entity.id
_entity.type
_entity.pdbx_description
1 polymer ?
#
loop_
_entity_poly.entity_id
_entity_poly.type
_entity_poly.pdbx_seq_one_letter_code
_entity_poly.pdbx_strand_id
1 'polypeptide(L)' 'MTVSYASTPKIPVETIAQRIFAFRQITPLDRLLLKTAVMNGFDQKDHFHINRLCQAIQSGLVLVVE' A
#
# COMPACT_ATOMS: atom_id res chain seq x y z
N MET A 1 26.80 -20.45 -0.97
CA MET A 1 25.48 -20.40 -1.62
C MET A 1 24.97 -18.98 -1.53
N THR A 2 25.09 -18.20 -2.61
CA THR A 2 24.49 -16.87 -2.70
C THR A 2 23.00 -17.06 -2.95
N VAL A 3 22.17 -16.77 -1.95
CA VAL A 3 20.72 -16.77 -2.10
C VAL A 3 20.38 -15.63 -3.04
N SER A 4 20.08 -15.95 -4.30
CA SER A 4 19.48 -14.99 -5.22
C SER A 4 18.16 -14.56 -4.60
N TYR A 5 18.08 -13.32 -4.12
CA TYR A 5 16.82 -12.67 -3.79
C TYR A 5 16.02 -12.60 -5.09
N ALA A 6 15.25 -13.65 -5.36
CA ALA A 6 14.23 -13.63 -6.39
C ALA A 6 13.41 -12.37 -6.09
N SER A 7 13.51 -11.40 -7.01
CA SER A 7 12.83 -10.12 -6.97
C SER A 7 11.42 -10.32 -6.43
N THR A 8 11.19 -9.94 -5.19
CA THR A 8 9.85 -9.99 -4.58
C THR A 8 8.93 -9.25 -5.54
N PRO A 9 7.81 -9.84 -5.98
CA PRO A 9 6.92 -9.18 -6.92
C PRO A 9 6.51 -7.84 -6.30
N LYS A 10 7.00 -6.75 -6.89
CA LYS A 10 6.74 -5.39 -6.42
C LYS A 10 5.30 -5.08 -6.79
N ILE A 11 4.37 -5.37 -5.88
CA ILE A 11 2.96 -5.00 -6.05
C ILE A 11 2.92 -3.47 -6.12
N PRO A 12 2.38 -2.88 -7.19
CA PRO A 12 2.28 -1.43 -7.31
C PRO A 12 1.42 -0.84 -6.19
N VAL A 13 1.77 0.36 -5.71
CA VAL A 13 0.99 1.08 -4.69
C VAL A 13 -0.44 1.32 -5.16
N GLU A 14 -0.63 1.56 -6.46
CA GLU A 14 -1.95 1.68 -7.08
C GLU A 14 -2.82 0.44 -6.81
N THR A 15 -2.28 -0.76 -7.02
CA THR A 15 -3.01 -2.02 -6.81
C THR A 15 -3.41 -2.20 -5.35
N ILE A 16 -2.50 -1.85 -4.43
CA ILE A 16 -2.78 -1.89 -2.99
C ILE A 16 -3.90 -0.89 -2.65
N ALA A 17 -3.81 0.34 -3.16
CA ALA A 17 -4.82 1.37 -2.94
C ALA A 17 -6.20 0.95 -3.50
N GLN A 18 -6.25 0.41 -4.72
CA GLN A 18 -7.49 -0.09 -5.31
C GLN A 18 -8.15 -1.17 -4.44
N ARG A 19 -7.35 -2.11 -3.90
CA ARG A 19 -7.84 -3.12 -2.98
C ARG A 19 -8.43 -2.50 -1.71
N ILE A 20 -7.72 -1.57 -1.09
CA ILE A 20 -8.19 -0.87 0.12
C ILE A 20 -9.50 -0.13 -0.18
N PHE A 21 -9.61 0.55 -1.32
CA PHE A 21 -10.84 1.27 -1.69
C PHE A 21 -12.02 0.33 -2.00
N ALA A 22 -11.76 -0.86 -2.55
CA ALA A 22 -12.80 -1.85 -2.82
C ALA A 22 -13.43 -2.38 -1.52
N PHE A 23 -12.61 -2.65 -0.50
CA PHE A 23 -13.08 -3.14 0.80
C PHE A 23 -13.36 -2.04 1.82
N ARG A 24 -12.99 -0.79 1.51
CA ARG A 24 -13.00 0.37 2.41
C ARG A 24 -12.26 0.09 3.73
N GLN A 25 -11.27 -0.78 3.69
CA GLN A 25 -10.56 -1.27 4.85
C GLN A 25 -9.08 -1.43 4.55
N ILE A 26 -8.23 -1.04 5.51
CA ILE A 26 -6.80 -1.34 5.51
C ILE A 26 -6.58 -2.52 6.43
N THR A 27 -6.37 -3.69 5.85
CA THR A 27 -6.08 -4.94 6.57
C THR A 27 -4.62 -5.00 7.05
N PRO A 28 -4.25 -5.94 7.95
CA PRO A 28 -2.85 -6.18 8.30
C PRO A 28 -1.96 -6.48 7.09
N LEU A 29 -2.49 -7.18 6.08
CA LEU A 29 -1.76 -7.45 4.84
C LEU A 29 -1.53 -6.16 4.04
N ASP A 30 -2.51 -5.26 3.95
CA ASP A 30 -2.34 -3.95 3.30
C ASP A 30 -1.25 -3.13 3.99
N ARG A 31 -1.22 -3.13 5.33
CA ARG A 31 -0.18 -2.42 6.10
C ARG A 31 1.21 -2.96 5.81
N LEU A 32 1.36 -4.29 5.73
CA LEU A 32 2.63 -4.92 5.38
C LEU A 32 3.07 -4.49 3.97
N LEU A 33 2.17 -4.55 2.99
CA LEU A 33 2.46 -4.20 1.60
C LEU A 33 2.82 -2.72 1.45
N LEU A 34 2.08 -1.82 2.10
CA LEU A 34 2.39 -0.39 2.12
C LEU A 34 3.76 -0.13 2.77
N LYS A 35 4.07 -0.81 3.89
CA LYS A 35 5.38 -0.70 4.54
C LYS A 35 6.52 -1.12 3.61
N THR A 36 6.38 -2.25 2.92
CA THR A 36 7.37 -2.70 1.94
C THR A 36 7.52 -1.71 0.80
N ALA A 37 6.41 -1.11 0.33
CA ALA A 37 6.46 -0.09 -0.71
C ALA A 37 7.19 1.19 -0.24
N VAL A 38 6.96 1.65 1.00
CA VAL A 38 7.69 2.79 1.60
C VAL A 38 9.19 2.52 1.62
N MET A 39 9.60 1.32 2.06
CA MET A 39 11.02 0.95 2.15
C MET A 39 11.71 0.91 0.78
N ASN A 40 10.97 0.65 -0.28
CA ASN A 40 11.47 0.62 -1.66
C ASN A 40 11.52 2.00 -2.33
N GLY A 41 11.09 3.05 -1.63
CA GLY A 41 10.95 4.40 -2.15
C GLY A 41 9.69 4.56 -3.00
N PHE A 42 9.05 5.73 -2.87
CA PHE A 42 7.90 6.12 -3.65
C PHE A 42 8.29 6.98 -4.84
N ASP A 43 7.64 6.73 -5.98
CA ASP A 43 7.65 7.66 -7.10
C ASP A 43 6.51 8.70 -6.98
N GLN A 44 6.45 9.64 -7.92
CA GLN A 44 5.44 10.69 -7.91
C GLN A 44 4.00 10.15 -8.02
N LYS A 45 3.79 9.02 -8.70
CA LYS A 45 2.47 8.39 -8.84
C LYS A 45 2.07 7.70 -7.54
N ASP A 46 3.02 7.04 -6.88
CA ASP A 46 2.81 6.44 -5.56
C ASP A 46 2.37 7.50 -4.54
N HIS A 47 2.99 8.68 -4.55
CA HIS A 47 2.59 9.80 -3.68
C HIS A 47 1.13 10.21 -3.87
N PHE A 48 0.61 10.22 -5.11
CA PHE A 48 -0.79 10.51 -5.37
C PHE A 48 -1.72 9.48 -4.71
N HIS A 49 -1.42 8.18 -4.86
CA HIS A 49 -2.22 7.11 -4.27
C HIS A 49 -2.19 7.14 -2.73
N ILE A 50 -1.02 7.39 -2.13
CA ILE A 50 -0.87 7.51 -0.68
C ILE A 50 -1.62 8.73 -0.15
N ASN A 51 -1.51 9.89 -0.78
CA ASN A 51 -2.22 11.09 -0.35
C ASN A 51 -3.75 10.89 -0.39
N ARG A 52 -4.25 10.25 -1.44
CA ARG A 52 -5.67 9.88 -1.55
C ARG A 52 -6.10 8.92 -0.45
N LEU A 53 -5.24 7.94 -0.12
CA LEU A 53 -5.49 7.00 0.98
C LEU A 53 -5.58 7.73 2.33
N CYS A 54 -4.63 8.63 2.61
CA CYS A 54 -4.62 9.45 3.82
C CYS A 54 -5.90 10.28 3.96
N GLN A 55 -6.33 10.94 2.89
CA GLN A 55 -7.60 11.70 2.88
C GLN A 55 -8.82 10.80 3.11
N ALA A 56 -8.83 9.58 2.55
CA ALA A 56 -9.90 8.62 2.75
C ALA A 56 -9.98 8.11 4.20
N ILE A 57 -8.83 7.93 4.85
CA ILE A 57 -8.77 7.59 6.28
C ILE A 57 -9.28 8.77 7.12
N GLN A 58 -8.79 9.99 6.86
CA GLN A 58 -9.18 11.20 7.58
C GLN A 58 -10.68 11.52 7.47
N SER A 59 -11.28 11.24 6.32
CA SER A 59 -12.71 11.43 6.10
C SER A 59 -13.58 10.28 6.63
N GLY A 60 -12.98 9.21 7.16
CA GLY A 60 -13.69 8.02 7.61
C GLY A 60 -14.25 7.14 6.48
N LEU A 61 -13.87 7.41 5.22
CA LEU A 61 -14.25 6.59 4.06
C LEU A 61 -13.57 5.20 4.11
N VAL A 62 -12.35 5.14 4.66
CA VAL A 62 -11.57 3.93 4.82
C VAL A 62 -11.24 3.73 6.30
N LEU A 63 -11.48 2.53 6.81
CA LEU A 63 -11.18 2.15 8.19
C LEU A 63 -9.89 1.33 8.25
N VAL A 64 -9.09 1.51 9.30
CA VAL A 64 -7.95 0.62 9.59
C VAL A 64 -8.46 -0.50 10.49
N VAL A 65 -8.25 -1.76 10.08
CA VAL A 65 -8.73 -2.94 10.82
C VAL A 65 -7.56 -3.76 11.34
N GLU A 66 -7.70 -4.29 12.56
CA GLU A 66 -6.69 -5.11 13.26
C GLU A 66 -6.68 -6.58 12.83
#